data_AF-A0A2T3KV00-F1
#
_entry.id   AF-A0A2T3KV00-F1
#
_cell.length_a   1.000
_cell.length_b   1.000
_cell.length_c   1.000
_cell.angle_alpha   90.00
_cell.angle_beta   90.00
_cell.angle_gamma   90.00
#
_symmetry.space_group_name_H-M   'P 1'
#
loop_
_entity.id
_entity.type
_entity.pdbx_description
1 polymer ?
#
loop_
_entity_poly.entity_id
_entity_poly.type
_entity_poly.pdbx_seq_one_letter_code
_entity_poly.pdbx_strand_id
1 'polypeptide(L)'
;MRKMLLVLLFLPSYLLAKEYSFNVDFNQGDIRTYFVADGSNVYRISHTIDAIYIFNTRAQAQHFVSSPNNRSKPSTVVNIGDTRVYVDKIDAIDYYTSNSMYGSAGQVKSINGISFSYLSDSSIYKNAGVVGKLSKVGNTKVSYWVDAGYTVKGKYRGKIRTLGSKSFKYESWSSWGEKNGMVGKLISLGAINIDYYDTDYDLGYKGKLKSVGKVNFSYYRDNSTNKKANIVGKFQEQKGTDPRLTVF
;
A
#
# COMPACT_ATOMS: atom_id res chain seq x y z
N MET A 1 14.24 58.64 10.80
CA MET A 1 14.80 57.46 10.12
C MET A 1 13.93 56.24 10.44
N ARG A 2 13.46 55.56 9.40
CA ARG A 2 12.42 54.51 9.42
C ARG A 2 12.94 53.24 10.10
N LYS A 3 12.24 52.73 11.12
CA LYS A 3 12.51 51.40 11.68
C LYS A 3 12.09 50.34 10.64
N MET A 4 13.05 49.64 10.04
CA MET A 4 12.77 48.44 9.25
C MET A 4 12.45 47.30 10.21
N LEU A 5 11.17 46.92 10.26
CA LEU A 5 10.72 45.68 10.89
C LEU A 5 11.04 44.53 9.91
N LEU A 6 12.04 43.72 10.23
CA LEU A 6 12.36 42.51 9.49
C LEU A 6 11.31 41.43 9.84
N VAL A 7 10.29 41.27 9.01
CA VAL A 7 9.33 40.18 9.14
C VAL A 7 9.94 38.94 8.50
N LEU A 8 10.54 38.06 9.31
CA LEU A 8 10.91 36.71 8.87
C LEU A 8 9.62 35.91 8.64
N LEU A 9 9.18 35.85 7.39
CA LEU A 9 8.16 34.89 6.96
C LEU A 9 8.78 33.49 7.02
N PHE A 10 8.62 32.82 8.16
CA PHE A 10 8.69 31.37 8.22
C PHE A 10 7.51 30.83 7.41
N LEU A 11 7.69 30.74 6.09
CA LEU A 11 6.91 29.80 5.30
C LEU A 11 7.29 28.41 5.85
N PRO A 12 6.38 27.64 6.47
CA PRO A 12 6.64 26.24 6.63
C PRO A 12 6.64 25.71 5.21
N SER A 13 7.83 25.51 4.64
CA SER A 13 7.99 24.57 3.55
C SER A 13 7.55 23.24 4.16
N TYR A 14 6.27 22.92 4.00
CA TYR A 14 5.78 21.57 4.07
C TYR A 14 6.55 20.81 2.98
N LEU A 15 7.78 20.43 3.29
CA LEU A 15 8.45 19.31 2.67
C LEU A 15 7.46 18.19 2.86
N LEU A 16 6.67 17.92 1.81
CA LEU A 16 5.70 16.85 1.80
C LEU A 16 6.48 15.59 2.08
N ALA A 17 6.41 15.14 3.32
CA ALA A 17 7.15 13.97 3.74
C ALA A 17 6.60 12.78 2.96
N LYS A 18 7.49 11.91 2.50
CA LYS A 18 7.10 10.70 1.77
C LYS A 18 6.21 9.85 2.67
N GLU A 19 5.00 9.61 2.20
CA GLU A 19 4.00 8.80 2.92
C GLU A 19 3.77 7.45 2.26
N TYR A 20 4.27 7.28 1.03
CA TYR A 20 4.03 6.10 0.22
C TYR A 20 5.32 5.56 -0.41
N SER A 21 5.37 4.25 -0.58
CA SER A 21 6.39 3.62 -1.42
C SER A 21 5.80 2.48 -2.21
N PHE A 22 6.17 2.35 -3.47
CA PHE A 22 5.66 1.33 -4.37
C PHE A 22 6.81 0.45 -4.82
N ASN A 23 6.72 -0.84 -4.52
CA ASN A 23 7.60 -1.88 -5.04
C ASN A 23 7.05 -2.32 -6.40
N VAL A 24 7.74 -1.92 -7.46
CA VAL A 24 7.32 -2.16 -8.85
C VAL A 24 8.13 -3.30 -9.44
N ASP A 25 7.43 -4.29 -9.98
CA ASP A 25 8.02 -5.24 -10.90
C ASP A 25 8.18 -4.57 -12.27
N PHE A 26 9.36 -4.02 -12.54
CA PHE A 26 9.62 -3.34 -13.82
C PHE A 26 9.49 -4.27 -15.02
N ASN A 27 9.75 -5.58 -14.87
CA ASN A 27 9.63 -6.52 -16.00
C ASN A 27 8.16 -6.78 -16.33
N GLN A 28 7.35 -7.03 -15.29
CA GLN A 28 5.92 -7.26 -15.49
C GLN A 28 5.15 -5.96 -15.72
N GLY A 29 5.66 -4.82 -15.25
CA GLY A 29 4.95 -3.56 -15.19
C GLY A 29 3.79 -3.62 -14.20
N ASP A 30 4.06 -4.09 -12.98
CA ASP A 30 3.01 -4.22 -11.96
C ASP A 30 3.50 -3.84 -10.57
N ILE A 31 2.56 -3.43 -9.70
CA ILE A 31 2.85 -3.10 -8.31
C ILE A 31 2.73 -4.37 -7.48
N ARG A 32 3.82 -4.84 -6.89
CA ARG A 32 3.83 -6.06 -6.05
C ARG A 32 3.34 -5.76 -4.64
N THR A 33 3.91 -4.73 -4.05
CA THR A 33 3.58 -4.28 -2.69
C THR A 33 3.70 -2.77 -2.60
N TYR A 34 3.03 -2.18 -1.63
CA TYR A 34 3.17 -0.77 -1.31
C TYR A 34 3.28 -0.59 0.20
N PHE A 35 4.02 0.44 0.59
CA PHE A 35 4.27 0.86 1.96
C PHE A 35 3.51 2.15 2.20
N VAL A 36 2.81 2.23 3.33
CA VAL A 36 2.01 3.40 3.70
C VAL A 36 2.40 3.82 5.11
N ALA A 37 2.90 5.04 5.28
CA ALA A 37 3.11 5.62 6.60
C ALA A 37 1.80 6.20 7.15
N ASP A 38 1.55 5.94 8.44
CA ASP A 38 0.53 6.60 9.24
C ASP A 38 1.08 6.84 10.65
N GLY A 39 1.43 8.09 10.96
CA GLY A 39 2.15 8.43 12.18
C GLY A 39 3.53 7.76 12.24
N SER A 40 3.78 7.02 13.32
CA SER A 40 5.01 6.23 13.51
C SER A 40 4.89 4.79 13.00
N ASN A 41 3.78 4.43 12.37
CA ASN A 41 3.56 3.09 11.81
C ASN A 41 3.74 3.11 10.30
N VAL A 42 4.28 2.03 9.75
CA VAL A 42 4.34 1.78 8.31
C VAL A 42 3.68 0.44 8.00
N TYR A 43 2.78 0.43 7.04
CA TYR A 43 2.02 -0.76 6.63
C TYR A 43 2.52 -1.22 5.28
N ARG A 44 3.00 -2.46 5.18
CA ARG A 44 3.27 -3.11 3.89
C ARG A 44 2.07 -3.93 3.47
N ILE A 45 1.61 -3.69 2.26
CA ILE A 45 0.35 -4.21 1.75
C ILE A 45 0.57 -4.74 0.33
N SER A 46 0.08 -5.96 0.07
CA SER A 46 -0.07 -6.54 -1.27
C SER A 46 -1.55 -6.47 -1.70
N HIS A 47 -2.38 -7.12 -0.90
CA HIS A 47 -3.85 -7.16 -0.99
C HIS A 47 -4.47 -6.84 0.36
N THR A 48 -3.86 -7.36 1.42
CA THR A 48 -4.16 -7.07 2.82
C THR A 48 -2.88 -6.60 3.52
N ILE A 49 -2.95 -6.28 4.81
CA ILE A 49 -1.77 -5.88 5.56
C ILE A 49 -0.87 -7.10 5.79
N ASP A 50 0.26 -7.17 5.08
CA ASP A 50 1.22 -8.27 5.21
C ASP A 50 2.16 -8.04 6.39
N ALA A 51 2.51 -6.78 6.64
CA ALA A 51 3.37 -6.39 7.75
C ALA A 51 3.10 -4.97 8.23
N ILE A 52 3.39 -4.74 9.50
CA ILE A 52 3.37 -3.43 10.17
C ILE A 52 4.75 -3.22 10.78
N TYR A 53 5.33 -2.05 10.55
CA TYR A 53 6.58 -1.62 11.18
C TYR A 53 6.25 -0.46 12.11
N ILE A 54 6.42 -0.68 13.39
CA ILE A 54 6.12 0.30 14.44
C ILE A 54 7.45 0.91 14.86
N PHE A 55 7.60 2.19 14.56
CA PHE A 55 8.77 2.98 14.93
C PHE A 55 8.48 3.82 16.17
N ASN A 56 9.55 4.28 16.83
CA ASN A 56 9.43 5.18 17.98
C ASN A 56 8.99 6.59 17.57
N THR A 57 9.28 6.99 16.33
CA THR A 57 8.96 8.33 15.82
C THR A 57 8.41 8.31 14.40
N ARG A 58 7.60 9.32 14.07
CA ARG A 58 7.13 9.56 12.69
C ARG A 58 8.30 9.77 11.71
N ALA A 59 9.37 10.42 12.14
CA ALA A 59 10.55 10.67 11.29
C ALA A 59 11.22 9.36 10.86
N GLN A 60 11.36 8.38 11.75
CA GLN A 60 11.90 7.06 11.42
C GLN A 60 10.99 6.30 10.46
N ALA A 61 9.67 6.34 10.68
CA ALA A 61 8.70 5.75 9.76
C ALA A 61 8.80 6.35 8.35
N GLN A 62 8.91 7.68 8.24
CA GLN A 62 9.07 8.38 6.97
C GLN A 62 10.41 8.08 6.29
N HIS A 63 11.49 7.98 7.08
CA HIS A 63 12.79 7.56 6.57
C HIS A 63 12.73 6.14 6.00
N PHE A 64 12.09 5.20 6.72
CA PHE A 64 11.89 3.84 6.25
C PHE A 64 11.07 3.79 4.95
N VAL A 65 9.96 4.51 4.87
CA VAL A 65 9.17 4.63 3.63
C VAL A 65 10.02 5.21 2.49
N SER A 66 10.89 6.17 2.76
CA SER A 66 11.74 6.75 1.71
C SER A 66 12.74 5.76 1.10
N SER A 67 13.11 4.70 1.82
CA SER A 67 13.97 3.61 1.33
C SER A 67 13.70 2.32 2.10
N PRO A 68 12.63 1.57 1.77
CA PRO A 68 12.26 0.39 2.54
C PRO A 68 13.33 -0.70 2.40
N ASN A 69 14.00 -1.04 3.50
CA ASN A 69 15.07 -2.02 3.49
C ASN A 69 15.15 -2.80 4.82
N ASN A 70 15.84 -3.94 4.80
CA ASN A 70 15.96 -4.81 5.97
C ASN A 70 16.82 -4.25 7.11
N ARG A 71 17.65 -3.24 6.86
CA ARG A 71 18.57 -2.65 7.87
C ARG A 71 17.89 -1.55 8.70
N SER A 72 16.90 -0.87 8.13
CA SER A 72 16.20 0.24 8.78
C SER A 72 14.81 -0.13 9.33
N LYS A 73 14.43 -1.41 9.28
CA LYS A 73 13.19 -1.89 9.93
C LYS A 73 13.46 -2.23 11.41
N PRO A 74 12.43 -2.17 12.27
CA PRO A 74 12.55 -2.68 13.63
C PRO A 74 12.91 -4.18 13.63
N SER A 75 13.70 -4.59 14.62
CA SER A 75 14.37 -5.91 14.63
C SER A 75 13.50 -7.05 15.18
N THR A 76 12.63 -6.76 16.14
CA THR A 76 11.80 -7.78 16.80
C THR A 76 10.53 -7.99 16.00
N VAL A 77 10.11 -9.25 15.81
CA VAL A 77 8.92 -9.59 15.04
C VAL A 77 7.94 -10.44 15.85
N VAL A 78 6.66 -10.09 15.75
CA VAL A 78 5.53 -10.86 16.32
C VAL A 78 4.55 -11.14 15.20
N ASN A 79 4.08 -12.38 15.09
CA ASN A 79 3.02 -12.74 14.15
C ASN A 79 1.65 -12.50 14.79
N ILE A 80 0.78 -11.77 14.11
CA ILE A 80 -0.61 -11.55 14.52
C ILE A 80 -1.56 -12.00 13.40
N GLY A 81 -2.05 -13.23 13.50
CA GLY A 81 -2.65 -13.90 12.35
C GLY A 81 -1.65 -13.99 11.19
N ASP A 82 -2.07 -13.57 9.99
CA ASP A 82 -1.22 -13.54 8.80
C ASP A 82 -0.30 -12.30 8.71
N THR A 83 -0.44 -11.35 9.64
CA THR A 83 0.29 -10.07 9.61
C THR A 83 1.52 -10.14 10.51
N ARG A 84 2.67 -9.70 10.01
CA ARG A 84 3.88 -9.56 10.83
C ARG A 84 3.99 -8.16 11.42
N VAL A 85 4.17 -8.05 12.73
CA VAL A 85 4.42 -6.77 13.39
C VAL A 85 5.89 -6.70 13.79
N TYR A 86 6.57 -5.69 13.28
CA TYR A 86 7.95 -5.35 13.62
C TYR A 86 7.96 -4.22 14.65
N VAL A 87 8.65 -4.44 15.76
CA VAL A 87 8.90 -3.47 16.83
C VAL A 87 10.38 -3.51 17.21
N ASP A 88 10.94 -2.43 17.77
CA ASP A 88 12.36 -2.46 18.18
C ASP A 88 12.53 -3.38 19.39
N LYS A 89 11.66 -3.17 20.39
CA LYS A 89 11.64 -3.90 21.65
C LYS A 89 10.20 -4.18 22.07
N ILE A 90 9.98 -5.32 22.72
CA ILE A 90 8.70 -5.64 23.38
C ILE A 90 8.91 -5.44 24.88
N ASP A 91 8.29 -4.41 25.44
CA ASP A 91 8.22 -4.19 26.88
C ASP A 91 6.99 -4.86 27.48
N ALA A 92 5.88 -4.89 26.74
CA ALA A 92 4.64 -5.55 27.14
C ALA A 92 3.89 -6.11 25.93
N ILE A 93 3.27 -7.28 26.10
CA ILE A 93 2.39 -7.89 25.11
C ILE A 93 1.19 -8.51 25.82
N ASP A 94 0.00 -8.12 25.39
CA ASP A 94 -1.26 -8.67 25.89
C ASP A 94 -1.92 -9.53 24.83
N TYR A 95 -2.63 -10.57 25.27
CA TYR A 95 -3.41 -11.44 24.41
C TYR A 95 -4.89 -11.40 24.79
N TYR A 96 -5.76 -11.70 23.83
CA TYR A 96 -7.16 -11.97 24.14
C TYR A 96 -7.29 -13.35 24.79
N THR A 97 -7.69 -13.40 26.07
CA THR A 97 -7.59 -14.61 26.90
C THR A 97 -8.86 -15.46 26.99
N SER A 98 -10.05 -14.92 26.69
CA SER A 98 -11.31 -15.68 26.75
C SER A 98 -12.33 -15.19 25.73
N ASN A 99 -13.12 -16.12 25.18
CA ASN A 99 -14.38 -15.98 24.40
C ASN A 99 -14.73 -14.59 23.85
N SER A 100 -13.77 -13.89 23.22
CA SER A 100 -14.07 -12.64 22.54
C SER A 100 -15.06 -12.99 21.44
N MET A 101 -16.16 -12.25 21.32
CA MET A 101 -17.28 -12.42 20.36
C MET A 101 -16.85 -12.56 18.88
N TYR A 102 -15.56 -12.52 18.57
CA TYR A 102 -14.99 -12.33 17.24
C TYR A 102 -13.96 -13.39 16.84
N GLY A 103 -13.81 -14.46 17.63
CA GLY A 103 -12.83 -15.53 17.34
C GLY A 103 -11.37 -15.09 17.55
N SER A 104 -11.14 -14.00 18.28
CA SER A 104 -9.80 -13.43 18.54
C SER A 104 -9.08 -14.04 19.73
N ALA A 105 -9.62 -15.09 20.36
CA ALA A 105 -8.94 -15.76 21.47
C ALA A 105 -7.55 -16.24 21.04
N GLY A 106 -6.54 -15.94 21.85
CA GLY A 106 -5.13 -16.19 21.55
C GLY A 106 -4.48 -15.20 20.58
N GLN A 107 -5.24 -14.29 19.95
CA GLN A 107 -4.65 -13.21 19.15
C GLN A 107 -4.04 -12.13 20.06
N VAL A 108 -3.03 -11.43 19.55
CA VAL A 108 -2.37 -10.32 20.23
C VAL A 108 -3.35 -9.15 20.37
N LYS A 109 -3.62 -8.74 21.59
CA LYS A 109 -4.47 -7.60 21.92
C LYS A 109 -3.69 -6.30 21.90
N SER A 110 -2.46 -6.31 22.41
CA SER A 110 -1.62 -5.11 22.47
C SER A 110 -0.13 -5.45 22.42
N ILE A 111 0.68 -4.54 21.89
CA ILE A 111 2.15 -4.55 22.03
C ILE A 111 2.57 -3.14 22.44
N ASN A 112 3.26 -2.99 23.58
CA ASN A 112 3.68 -1.71 24.15
C ASN A 112 2.55 -0.66 24.20
N GLY A 113 1.33 -1.10 24.53
CA GLY A 113 0.14 -0.23 24.59
C GLY A 113 -0.52 0.08 23.22
N ILE A 114 0.07 -0.31 22.09
CA ILE A 114 -0.59 -0.22 20.79
C ILE A 114 -1.57 -1.38 20.68
N SER A 115 -2.86 -1.05 20.63
CA SER A 115 -3.94 -2.04 20.55
C SER A 115 -4.15 -2.55 19.13
N PHE A 116 -4.53 -3.82 19.02
CA PHE A 116 -4.94 -4.46 17.77
C PHE A 116 -6.37 -4.96 17.92
N SER A 117 -7.18 -4.77 16.88
CA SER A 117 -8.53 -5.36 16.81
C SER A 117 -8.71 -6.06 15.49
N TYR A 118 -9.60 -7.03 15.47
CA TYR A 118 -9.78 -7.96 14.37
C TYR A 118 -11.21 -7.96 13.86
N LEU A 119 -11.40 -8.41 12.62
CA LEU A 119 -12.71 -8.63 12.05
C LEU A 119 -13.36 -9.88 12.61
N SER A 120 -14.64 -9.77 12.94
CA SER A 120 -15.44 -10.87 13.46
C SER A 120 -15.67 -11.98 12.44
N ASP A 121 -16.20 -13.09 12.92
CA ASP A 121 -16.65 -14.23 12.13
C ASP A 121 -18.02 -14.02 11.45
N SER A 122 -18.54 -12.79 11.43
CA SER A 122 -19.83 -12.50 10.79
C SER A 122 -19.86 -12.95 9.32
N SER A 123 -21.05 -13.34 8.84
CA SER A 123 -21.25 -13.88 7.49
C SER A 123 -20.64 -13.00 6.39
N ILE A 124 -20.73 -11.67 6.52
CA ILE A 124 -20.17 -10.73 5.54
C ILE A 124 -18.64 -10.85 5.42
N TYR A 125 -17.92 -11.01 6.53
CA TYR A 125 -16.46 -11.14 6.56
C TYR A 125 -16.01 -12.54 6.17
N LYS A 126 -16.76 -13.57 6.56
CA LYS A 126 -16.53 -14.96 6.14
C LYS A 126 -16.62 -15.10 4.63
N ASN A 127 -17.69 -14.57 4.03
CA ASN A 127 -17.90 -14.63 2.58
C ASN A 127 -16.85 -13.83 1.79
N ALA A 128 -16.24 -12.82 2.41
CA ALA A 128 -15.17 -12.03 1.81
C ALA A 128 -13.75 -12.57 2.10
N GLY A 129 -13.61 -13.61 2.93
CA GLY A 129 -12.31 -14.20 3.28
C GLY A 129 -11.44 -13.31 4.17
N VAL A 130 -12.04 -12.48 5.03
CA VAL A 130 -11.32 -11.49 5.86
C VAL A 130 -11.52 -11.65 7.36
N VAL A 131 -12.15 -12.74 7.81
CA VAL A 131 -12.29 -13.05 9.25
C VAL A 131 -10.91 -13.09 9.91
N GLY A 132 -10.80 -12.52 11.11
CA GLY A 132 -9.55 -12.49 11.88
C GLY A 132 -8.48 -11.55 11.32
N LYS A 133 -8.70 -10.87 10.18
CA LYS A 133 -7.81 -9.81 9.70
C LYS A 133 -7.97 -8.55 10.55
N LEU A 134 -6.95 -7.70 10.57
CA LEU A 134 -6.94 -6.47 11.36
C LEU A 134 -8.04 -5.50 10.94
N SER A 135 -8.85 -5.05 11.90
CA SER A 135 -9.84 -3.98 11.77
C SER A 135 -9.35 -2.66 12.39
N LYS A 136 -8.34 -2.71 13.26
CA LYS A 136 -7.75 -1.53 13.91
C LYS A 136 -6.32 -1.81 14.38
N VAL A 137 -5.46 -0.80 14.29
CA VAL A 137 -4.09 -0.77 14.83
C VAL A 137 -3.87 0.57 15.51
N GLY A 138 -3.71 0.59 16.84
CA GLY A 138 -3.69 1.82 17.62
C GLY A 138 -4.97 2.63 17.37
N ASN A 139 -4.86 3.82 16.80
CA ASN A 139 -6.01 4.64 16.40
C ASN A 139 -6.40 4.50 14.93
N THR A 140 -5.62 3.76 14.14
CA THR A 140 -5.81 3.61 12.71
C THR A 140 -6.83 2.52 12.43
N LYS A 141 -7.99 2.89 11.87
CA LYS A 141 -9.01 1.94 11.42
C LYS A 141 -8.61 1.30 10.09
N VAL A 142 -8.95 0.03 9.92
CA VAL A 142 -8.74 -0.74 8.69
C VAL A 142 -10.07 -1.31 8.23
N SER A 143 -10.37 -1.19 6.93
CA SER A 143 -11.53 -1.84 6.34
C SER A 143 -11.17 -2.57 5.05
N TYR A 144 -12.05 -3.45 4.59
CA TYR A 144 -11.85 -4.29 3.41
C TYR A 144 -13.09 -4.25 2.52
N TRP A 145 -12.93 -4.61 1.25
CA TRP A 145 -14.02 -4.75 0.30
C TRP A 145 -14.78 -6.06 0.56
N VAL A 146 -15.93 -5.99 1.23
CA VAL A 146 -16.70 -7.18 1.67
C VAL A 146 -17.94 -7.46 0.84
N ASP A 147 -18.44 -6.44 0.15
CA ASP A 147 -19.65 -6.48 -0.67
C ASP A 147 -19.54 -7.62 -1.70
N ALA A 148 -20.66 -8.23 -2.06
CA ALA A 148 -20.71 -9.21 -3.15
C ALA A 148 -20.89 -8.51 -4.52
N GLY A 149 -21.00 -9.28 -5.60
CA GLY A 149 -21.28 -8.75 -6.93
C GLY A 149 -20.04 -8.16 -7.62
N TYR A 150 -20.04 -6.84 -7.84
CA TYR A 150 -19.00 -6.16 -8.64
C TYR A 150 -17.59 -6.31 -8.08
N THR A 151 -17.42 -6.40 -6.76
CA THR A 151 -16.11 -6.61 -6.12
C THR A 151 -15.55 -8.02 -6.40
N VAL A 152 -16.42 -9.03 -6.55
CA VAL A 152 -16.05 -10.41 -6.90
C VAL A 152 -15.61 -10.44 -8.35
N LYS A 153 -16.46 -9.92 -9.23
CA LYS A 153 -16.18 -9.84 -10.67
C LYS A 153 -14.96 -8.96 -10.96
N GLY A 154 -14.79 -7.90 -10.18
CA GLY A 154 -13.67 -6.97 -10.22
C GLY A 154 -12.39 -7.51 -9.56
N LYS A 155 -12.38 -8.72 -8.99
CA LYS A 155 -11.20 -9.35 -8.38
C LYS A 155 -10.59 -8.51 -7.24
N TYR A 156 -11.40 -7.77 -6.50
CA TYR A 156 -10.92 -6.96 -5.35
C TYR A 156 -11.72 -7.16 -4.06
N ARG A 157 -12.70 -8.07 -4.03
CA ARG A 157 -13.28 -8.54 -2.76
C ARG A 157 -12.19 -9.13 -1.86
N GLY A 158 -12.25 -8.82 -0.57
CA GLY A 158 -11.28 -9.20 0.44
C GLY A 158 -10.01 -8.34 0.47
N LYS A 159 -9.78 -7.48 -0.54
CA LYS A 159 -8.66 -6.51 -0.52
C LYS A 159 -8.95 -5.36 0.44
N ILE A 160 -7.89 -4.72 0.93
CA ILE A 160 -7.99 -3.54 1.78
C ILE A 160 -8.78 -2.44 1.07
N ARG A 161 -9.65 -1.76 1.81
CA ARG A 161 -10.50 -0.66 1.32
C ARG A 161 -10.07 0.68 1.90
N THR A 162 -9.81 0.71 3.21
CA THR A 162 -9.27 1.90 3.88
C THR A 162 -8.22 1.54 4.92
N LEU A 163 -7.30 2.47 5.13
CA LEU A 163 -6.31 2.48 6.22
C LEU A 163 -6.26 3.91 6.76
N GLY A 164 -6.81 4.14 7.95
CA GLY A 164 -6.99 5.49 8.48
C GLY A 164 -7.82 6.36 7.51
N SER A 165 -7.29 7.51 7.12
CA SER A 165 -7.89 8.42 6.14
C SER A 165 -7.61 8.05 4.68
N LYS A 166 -6.79 7.03 4.43
CA LYS A 166 -6.32 6.65 3.09
C LYS A 166 -7.26 5.59 2.52
N SER A 167 -7.78 5.83 1.31
CA SER A 167 -8.64 4.90 0.58
C SER A 167 -7.86 4.17 -0.52
N PHE A 168 -8.23 2.91 -0.76
CA PHE A 168 -7.70 2.07 -1.82
C PHE A 168 -8.81 1.82 -2.85
N LYS A 169 -8.54 2.20 -4.10
CA LYS A 169 -9.46 1.96 -5.22
C LYS A 169 -8.81 1.01 -6.19
N TYR A 170 -9.60 0.08 -6.70
CA TYR A 170 -9.18 -0.94 -7.65
C TYR A 170 -9.95 -0.79 -8.96
N GLU A 171 -9.34 -1.24 -10.04
CA GLU A 171 -9.98 -1.31 -11.34
C GLU A 171 -11.19 -2.25 -11.26
N SER A 172 -12.35 -1.70 -11.58
CA SER A 172 -13.60 -2.47 -11.60
C SER A 172 -13.65 -3.41 -12.79
N TRP A 173 -14.57 -4.37 -12.76
CA TRP A 173 -14.78 -5.19 -13.94
C TRP A 173 -15.29 -4.36 -15.12
N SER A 174 -14.62 -4.48 -16.26
CA SER A 174 -15.11 -4.09 -17.57
C SER A 174 -14.60 -5.09 -18.60
N SER A 175 -15.30 -5.28 -19.72
CA SER A 175 -14.83 -6.17 -20.80
C SER A 175 -13.44 -5.76 -21.29
N TRP A 176 -13.19 -4.45 -21.33
CA TRP A 176 -11.94 -3.87 -21.76
C TRP A 176 -10.81 -4.05 -20.72
N GLY A 177 -11.08 -3.77 -19.44
CA GLY A 177 -10.12 -4.02 -18.36
C GLY A 177 -9.75 -5.49 -18.23
N GLU A 178 -10.70 -6.41 -18.45
CA GLU A 178 -10.41 -7.86 -18.42
C GLU A 178 -9.52 -8.25 -19.60
N LYS A 179 -9.83 -7.75 -20.81
CA LYS A 179 -9.00 -7.93 -22.02
C LYS A 179 -7.58 -7.41 -21.84
N ASN A 180 -7.41 -6.33 -21.07
CA ASN A 180 -6.13 -5.68 -20.83
C ASN A 180 -5.44 -6.15 -19.55
N GLY A 181 -6.03 -7.08 -18.80
CA GLY A 181 -5.46 -7.62 -17.57
C GLY A 181 -5.38 -6.60 -16.43
N MET A 182 -6.22 -5.56 -16.45
CA MET A 182 -6.22 -4.48 -15.45
C MET A 182 -7.19 -4.72 -14.30
N VAL A 183 -8.21 -5.56 -14.47
CA VAL A 183 -9.26 -5.80 -13.45
C VAL A 183 -8.65 -6.22 -12.10
N GLY A 184 -9.02 -5.49 -11.05
CA GLY A 184 -8.56 -5.73 -9.69
C GLY A 184 -7.18 -5.15 -9.35
N LYS A 185 -6.50 -4.49 -10.31
CA LYS A 185 -5.27 -3.73 -10.03
C LYS A 185 -5.58 -2.45 -9.25
N LEU A 186 -4.62 -1.97 -8.47
CA LEU A 186 -4.77 -0.76 -7.66
C LEU A 186 -4.67 0.47 -8.58
N ILE A 187 -5.71 1.29 -8.62
CA ILE A 187 -5.77 2.50 -9.47
C ILE A 187 -5.65 3.80 -8.66
N SER A 188 -5.82 3.73 -7.34
CA SER A 188 -5.61 4.88 -6.48
C SER A 188 -5.34 4.48 -5.03
N LEU A 189 -4.46 5.25 -4.40
CA LEU A 189 -4.13 5.19 -2.99
C LEU A 189 -4.12 6.60 -2.38
N GLY A 190 -5.15 6.94 -1.63
CA GLY A 190 -5.33 8.29 -1.09
C GLY A 190 -5.41 9.33 -2.22
N ALA A 191 -4.43 10.24 -2.28
CA ALA A 191 -4.32 11.27 -3.32
C ALA A 191 -3.35 10.89 -4.46
N ILE A 192 -2.86 9.64 -4.47
CA ILE A 192 -2.01 9.11 -5.53
C ILE A 192 -2.89 8.37 -6.54
N ASN A 193 -2.82 8.78 -7.79
CA ASN A 193 -3.42 8.05 -8.92
C ASN A 193 -2.39 7.10 -9.51
N ILE A 194 -2.87 5.96 -10.02
CA ILE A 194 -2.06 4.91 -10.62
C ILE A 194 -2.72 4.56 -11.95
N ASP A 195 -1.99 4.75 -13.03
CA ASP A 195 -2.49 4.46 -14.37
C ASP A 195 -1.78 3.24 -14.96
N TYR A 196 -2.51 2.50 -15.79
CA TYR A 196 -1.99 1.40 -16.58
C TYR A 196 -2.16 1.70 -18.08
N TYR A 197 -1.32 1.07 -18.90
CA TYR A 197 -1.42 1.20 -20.35
C TYR A 197 -2.64 0.43 -20.86
N ASP A 198 -3.57 1.21 -21.37
CA ASP A 198 -4.84 0.76 -21.86
C ASP A 198 -4.85 0.78 -23.39
N THR A 199 -4.27 -0.25 -24.01
CA THR A 199 -4.04 -0.31 -25.46
C THR A 199 -4.18 -1.73 -26.02
N ASP A 200 -4.68 -1.81 -27.24
CA ASP A 200 -4.85 -3.05 -28.00
C ASP A 200 -3.77 -3.27 -29.07
N TYR A 201 -3.14 -2.20 -29.54
CA TYR A 201 -2.24 -2.25 -30.70
C TYR A 201 -0.77 -2.40 -30.30
N ASP A 202 -0.41 -2.00 -29.08
CA ASP A 202 0.95 -2.11 -28.58
C ASP A 202 1.02 -3.14 -27.46
N LEU A 203 1.09 -4.41 -27.87
CA LEU A 203 1.12 -5.56 -26.96
C LEU A 203 2.29 -5.49 -25.96
N GLY A 204 3.34 -4.72 -26.26
CA GLY A 204 4.44 -4.47 -25.34
C GLY A 204 4.02 -3.70 -24.08
N TYR A 205 3.01 -2.83 -24.17
CA TYR A 205 2.53 -2.02 -23.05
C TYR A 205 1.33 -2.58 -22.33
N LYS A 206 0.50 -3.35 -23.03
CA LYS A 206 -0.84 -3.75 -22.60
C LYS A 206 -0.90 -4.20 -21.13
N GLY A 207 -1.67 -3.49 -20.31
CA GLY A 207 -1.89 -3.80 -18.89
C GLY A 207 -0.72 -3.48 -17.94
N LYS A 208 0.40 -2.98 -18.46
CA LYS A 208 1.57 -2.59 -17.67
C LYS A 208 1.36 -1.23 -17.02
N LEU A 209 2.03 -1.03 -15.90
CA LEU A 209 2.03 0.20 -15.12
C LEU A 209 2.54 1.36 -15.96
N LYS A 210 1.73 2.39 -16.12
CA LYS A 210 2.04 3.61 -16.88
C LYS A 210 2.51 4.73 -15.97
N SER A 211 1.86 4.92 -14.82
CA SER A 211 2.22 5.99 -13.88
C SER A 211 1.87 5.62 -12.44
N VAL A 212 2.59 6.25 -11.50
CA VAL A 212 2.23 6.33 -10.09
C VAL A 212 2.47 7.76 -9.63
N GLY A 213 1.41 8.52 -9.38
CA GLY A 213 1.51 9.96 -9.13
C GLY A 213 2.17 10.68 -10.32
N LYS A 214 3.26 11.39 -10.06
CA LYS A 214 4.05 12.10 -11.11
C LYS A 214 5.19 11.26 -11.69
N VAL A 215 5.33 9.99 -11.30
CA VAL A 215 6.34 9.08 -11.84
C VAL A 215 5.73 8.30 -12.99
N ASN A 216 6.40 8.30 -14.14
CA ASN A 216 5.96 7.64 -15.37
C ASN A 216 6.91 6.52 -15.75
N PHE A 217 6.36 5.47 -16.38
CA PHE A 217 7.10 4.30 -16.82
C PHE A 217 6.88 4.07 -18.31
N SER A 218 7.94 3.72 -19.02
CA SER A 218 7.84 3.22 -20.39
C SER A 218 8.57 1.89 -20.55
N TYR A 219 8.24 1.24 -21.66
CA TYR A 219 8.64 -0.10 -22.04
C TYR A 219 8.94 -0.09 -23.55
N TYR A 220 9.57 -1.13 -24.06
CA TYR A 220 9.82 -1.20 -25.50
C TYR A 220 8.54 -1.61 -26.25
N ARG A 221 8.08 -0.73 -27.15
CA ARG A 221 6.93 -0.96 -28.04
C ARG A 221 7.07 -2.20 -28.95
N ASP A 222 5.94 -2.68 -29.43
CA ASP A 222 5.88 -3.78 -30.39
C ASP A 222 6.24 -3.34 -31.83
N ASN A 223 7.53 -3.36 -32.19
CA ASN A 223 8.00 -3.07 -33.55
C ASN A 223 9.03 -4.08 -34.06
N SER A 224 9.30 -4.09 -35.37
CA SER A 224 10.20 -5.07 -36.02
C SER A 224 11.59 -5.14 -35.35
N THR A 225 12.19 -3.99 -35.05
CA THR A 225 13.50 -3.89 -34.41
C THR A 225 13.50 -4.52 -33.01
N ASN A 226 12.52 -4.17 -32.18
CA ASN A 226 12.40 -4.65 -30.80
C ASN A 226 12.03 -6.14 -30.76
N LYS A 227 11.22 -6.62 -31.71
CA LYS A 227 10.91 -8.05 -31.90
C LYS A 227 12.19 -8.83 -32.17
N LYS A 228 12.99 -8.37 -33.15
CA LYS A 228 14.27 -9.01 -33.50
C LYS A 228 15.25 -9.04 -32.33
N ALA A 229 15.24 -8.01 -31.48
CA ALA A 229 16.07 -7.94 -30.28
C ALA A 229 15.48 -8.69 -29.06
N ASN A 230 14.27 -9.24 -29.15
CA ASN A 230 13.55 -9.87 -28.04
C ASN A 230 13.45 -8.95 -26.80
N ILE A 231 13.06 -7.69 -27.02
CA ILE A 231 12.91 -6.70 -25.94
C ILE A 231 11.51 -6.10 -25.82
N VAL A 232 10.56 -6.48 -26.67
CA VAL A 232 9.17 -5.99 -26.59
C VAL A 232 8.60 -6.17 -25.18
N GLY A 233 8.04 -5.10 -24.63
CA GLY A 233 7.46 -5.04 -23.30
C GLY A 233 8.44 -5.08 -22.13
N LYS A 234 9.76 -5.15 -22.39
CA LYS A 234 10.77 -4.94 -21.34
C LYS A 234 10.77 -3.48 -20.91
N PHE A 235 11.08 -3.27 -19.64
CA PHE A 235 11.25 -1.93 -19.08
C PHE A 235 12.29 -1.13 -19.87
N GLN A 236 11.97 0.13 -20.11
CA GLN A 236 12.84 1.05 -20.83
C GLN A 236 13.30 2.17 -19.91
N GLU A 237 12.36 2.90 -19.30
CA GLU A 237 12.70 4.05 -18.46
C GLU A 237 11.63 4.35 -17.40
N GLN A 238 12.10 4.95 -16.31
CA GLN A 238 11.29 5.60 -15.30
C GLN A 238 11.66 7.09 -15.29
N LYS A 239 10.67 7.97 -15.40
CA LYS A 239 10.86 9.42 -15.42
C LYS A 239 9.96 10.13 -14.42
N GLY A 240 10.42 11.29 -13.96
CA GLY A 240 9.68 12.13 -13.02
C GLY A 240 9.87 11.74 -11.57
N THR A 241 9.40 12.63 -10.69
CA THR A 241 9.49 12.49 -9.24
C THR A 241 8.20 13.02 -8.62
N ASP A 242 7.69 12.32 -7.61
CA ASP A 242 6.58 12.80 -6.80
C ASP A 242 7.04 12.88 -5.35
N PRO A 243 7.04 14.07 -4.72
CA PRO A 243 7.60 14.26 -3.38
C PRO A 243 6.87 13.44 -2.31
N ARG A 244 5.63 13.02 -2.59
CA ARG A 244 4.79 12.27 -1.64
C ARG A 244 5.16 10.79 -1.58
N LEU A 245 5.93 10.28 -2.55
CA LEU A 245 6.17 8.84 -2.69
C LEU A 245 7.58 8.48 -3.14
N THR A 246 7.90 7.20 -3.04
CA THR A 246 9.06 6.58 -3.68
C THR A 246 8.62 5.39 -4.52
N VAL A 247 9.28 5.17 -5.65
CA VAL A 247 9.14 3.95 -6.44
C VAL A 247 10.50 3.24 -6.41
N PHE A 248 10.48 1.92 -6.22
CA PHE A 248 11.67 1.09 -6.16
C PHE A 248 11.41 -0.32 -6.66
#